data_AF-L0R851-F1
#
_entry.id   AF-L0R851-F1
#
_cell.length_a   1.000
_cell.length_b   1.000
_cell.length_c   1.000
_cell.angle_alpha   90.00
_cell.angle_beta   90.00
_cell.angle_gamma   90.00
#
_symmetry.space_group_name_H-M   'P 1'
#
loop_
_entity.id
_entity.type
_entity.pdbx_description
1 polymer ?
#
loop_
_entity_poly.entity_id
_entity_poly.type
_entity_poly.pdbx_seq_one_letter_code
_entity_poly.pdbx_strand_id
1 'polypeptide(L)'
;MDIYDLFFYMSLFAGFMMAFNLGANDVANSMASAVGAKAISIKQAVFIAGTLNFVGAVFLGSQVTATVSKGIINPAAIADPKIIMIGMFSALLAAGVWVLISTLTALPVSSTHSIVGAILGFGLVAGGPDVVNWLKMVGIVMSWIISPFFAATIAFLIFSHIRKTILFKKDFIHQAKKWAPIWMGMTVLLISLSFLYKTPVGKDLHLPFLGSLALGFAISGVVWFIGRIAMNKMVGDPEEGAEAVERTFRKLQVGTSCYVALSQGANDVANAIGPVAAIYLISKEHVLLANADVPLELLVMGGLGIAIGISLLGHKVMGTVGSKITVLTNTRGFAVDFGAASTVLAASNLGLPVSSTHAAVGAVVGVGLARGFSAVNFKILGRIVLYWVLTVPIAALTSIVIFSLLRWAFI
;
A
#
# COMPACT_ATOMS: atom_id res chain seq x y z
N MET A 1 6.16 24.91 -27.40
CA MET A 1 6.22 24.29 -26.07
C MET A 1 7.60 23.70 -25.92
N ASP A 2 8.35 24.09 -24.89
CA ASP A 2 9.70 23.54 -24.66
C ASP A 2 9.60 22.06 -24.24
N ILE A 3 10.70 21.31 -24.37
CA ILE A 3 10.78 19.89 -24.00
C ILE A 3 10.38 19.67 -22.53
N TYR A 4 10.72 20.61 -21.65
CA TYR A 4 10.37 20.54 -20.23
C TYR A 4 8.86 20.58 -20.01
N ASP A 5 8.17 21.54 -20.64
CA ASP A 5 6.71 21.65 -20.57
C ASP A 5 6.03 20.44 -21.20
N LEU A 6 6.55 19.96 -22.33
CA LEU A 6 6.01 18.78 -23.03
C LEU A 6 6.03 17.55 -22.12
N PHE A 7 7.18 17.21 -21.58
CA PHE A 7 7.32 16.03 -20.71
C PHE A 7 6.59 16.23 -19.38
N PHE A 8 6.49 17.45 -18.86
CA PHE A 8 5.67 17.75 -17.70
C PHE A 8 4.19 17.41 -17.96
N TYR A 9 3.56 17.97 -18.99
CA TYR A 9 2.15 17.70 -19.28
C TYR A 9 1.89 16.23 -19.64
N MET A 10 2.78 15.60 -20.40
CA MET A 10 2.68 14.16 -20.69
C MET A 10 2.80 13.32 -19.41
N SER A 11 3.67 13.72 -18.47
CA SER A 11 3.83 13.02 -17.20
C SER A 11 2.61 13.14 -16.30
N LEU A 12 1.90 14.27 -16.30
CA LEU A 12 0.64 14.41 -15.56
C LEU A 12 -0.39 13.39 -16.04
N PHE A 13 -0.54 13.25 -17.36
CA PHE A 13 -1.44 12.27 -17.95
C PHE A 13 -0.99 10.82 -17.66
N ALA A 14 0.28 10.48 -17.93
CA ALA A 14 0.81 9.15 -17.67
C ALA A 14 0.77 8.77 -16.18
N GLY A 15 1.02 9.74 -15.30
CA GLY A 15 0.96 9.60 -13.85
C GLY A 15 -0.45 9.36 -13.36
N PHE A 16 -1.42 10.11 -13.88
CA PHE A 16 -2.83 9.86 -13.60
C PHE A 16 -3.27 8.46 -14.06
N MET A 17 -2.84 8.04 -15.26
CA MET A 17 -3.14 6.69 -15.77
C MET A 17 -2.48 5.59 -14.93
N MET A 18 -1.24 5.78 -14.48
CA MET A 18 -0.58 4.87 -13.56
C MET A 18 -1.37 4.80 -12.24
N ALA A 19 -1.72 5.93 -11.65
CA ALA A 19 -2.52 6.00 -10.42
C ALA A 19 -3.88 5.31 -10.57
N PHE A 20 -4.54 5.50 -11.71
CA PHE A 20 -5.77 4.79 -12.08
C PHE A 20 -5.56 3.26 -12.10
N ASN A 21 -4.49 2.79 -12.75
CA ASN A 21 -4.18 1.37 -12.82
C ASN A 21 -3.87 0.77 -11.44
N LEU A 22 -3.18 1.51 -10.58
CA LEU A 22 -2.93 1.14 -9.17
C LEU A 22 -4.24 0.91 -8.43
N GLY A 23 -5.15 1.90 -8.49
CA GLY A 23 -6.45 1.78 -7.82
C GLY A 23 -7.28 0.60 -8.34
N ALA A 24 -7.23 0.34 -9.65
CA ALA A 24 -7.93 -0.78 -10.26
C ALA A 24 -7.37 -2.16 -9.84
N ASN A 25 -6.04 -2.29 -9.75
CA ASN A 25 -5.37 -3.56 -9.40
C ASN A 25 -5.41 -3.82 -7.89
N ASP A 26 -4.93 -2.85 -7.12
CA ASP A 26 -4.49 -3.08 -5.75
C ASP A 26 -5.65 -3.00 -4.75
N VAL A 27 -6.86 -2.56 -5.15
CA VAL A 27 -8.05 -2.53 -4.27
C VAL A 27 -8.41 -3.90 -3.70
N ALA A 28 -8.05 -4.97 -4.39
CA ALA A 28 -8.24 -6.33 -3.89
C ALA A 28 -7.44 -6.57 -2.60
N ASN A 29 -6.29 -5.91 -2.42
CA ASN A 29 -5.45 -6.06 -1.23
C ASN A 29 -6.14 -5.55 0.05
N SER A 30 -6.99 -4.51 -0.07
CA SER A 30 -7.72 -3.92 1.07
C SER A 30 -9.14 -4.43 1.25
N MET A 31 -9.85 -4.74 0.16
CA MET A 31 -11.30 -5.00 0.23
C MET A 31 -11.72 -6.44 -0.08
N ALA A 32 -10.84 -7.27 -0.66
CA ALA A 32 -11.24 -8.64 -1.03
C ALA A 32 -11.61 -9.49 0.20
N SER A 33 -10.98 -9.25 1.36
CA SER A 33 -11.29 -9.97 2.59
C SER A 33 -12.72 -9.65 3.08
N ALA A 34 -13.11 -8.37 3.12
CA ALA A 34 -14.41 -7.93 3.61
C ALA A 34 -15.54 -8.23 2.62
N VAL A 35 -15.29 -8.06 1.32
CA VAL A 35 -16.25 -8.46 0.27
C VAL A 35 -16.42 -9.98 0.25
N GLY A 36 -15.32 -10.74 0.32
CA GLY A 36 -15.32 -12.20 0.32
C GLY A 36 -16.04 -12.80 1.54
N ALA A 37 -15.88 -12.18 2.72
CA ALA A 37 -16.59 -12.56 3.95
C ALA A 37 -18.05 -12.08 3.99
N LYS A 38 -18.53 -11.39 2.93
CA LYS A 38 -19.86 -10.77 2.87
C LYS A 38 -20.10 -9.76 4.01
N ALA A 39 -19.04 -9.08 4.46
CA ALA A 39 -19.13 -8.01 5.44
C ALA A 39 -19.70 -6.72 4.85
N ILE A 40 -19.33 -6.43 3.59
CA ILE A 40 -19.79 -5.27 2.82
C ILE A 40 -20.07 -5.68 1.37
N SER A 41 -20.92 -4.92 0.70
CA SER A 41 -21.14 -5.03 -0.75
C SER A 41 -19.97 -4.44 -1.53
N ILE A 42 -19.82 -4.84 -2.80
CA ILE A 42 -18.81 -4.27 -3.71
C ILE A 42 -18.98 -2.75 -3.84
N LYS A 43 -20.22 -2.24 -3.89
CA LYS A 43 -20.49 -0.79 -3.99
C LYS A 43 -19.97 -0.03 -2.76
N GLN A 44 -20.18 -0.59 -1.56
CA GLN A 44 -19.65 -0.01 -0.31
C GLN A 44 -18.12 -0.08 -0.28
N ALA A 45 -17.53 -1.21 -0.69
CA ALA A 45 -16.10 -1.39 -0.76
C ALA A 45 -15.42 -0.36 -1.69
N VAL A 46 -16.00 -0.12 -2.87
CA VAL A 46 -15.53 0.90 -3.82
C VAL A 46 -15.52 2.30 -3.19
N PHE A 47 -16.61 2.71 -2.56
CA PHE A 47 -16.72 4.05 -1.95
C PHE A 47 -15.71 4.23 -0.79
N ILE A 48 -15.64 3.24 0.11
CA ILE A 48 -14.73 3.26 1.25
C ILE A 48 -13.28 3.26 0.78
N ALA A 49 -12.90 2.33 -0.11
CA ALA A 49 -11.54 2.22 -0.59
C ALA A 49 -11.09 3.45 -1.37
N GLY A 50 -11.95 4.00 -2.24
CA GLY A 50 -11.64 5.22 -3.00
C GLY A 50 -11.37 6.40 -2.07
N THR A 51 -12.22 6.60 -1.07
CA THR A 51 -12.08 7.70 -0.10
C THR A 51 -10.81 7.54 0.75
N LEU A 52 -10.57 6.35 1.30
CA LEU A 52 -9.45 6.15 2.22
C LEU A 52 -8.10 6.04 1.51
N ASN A 53 -8.05 5.51 0.28
CA ASN A 53 -6.83 5.58 -0.51
C ASN A 53 -6.51 7.04 -0.87
N PHE A 54 -7.51 7.86 -1.23
CA PHE A 54 -7.31 9.28 -1.46
C PHE A 54 -6.74 9.98 -0.22
N VAL A 55 -7.35 9.77 0.95
CA VAL A 55 -6.86 10.34 2.23
C VAL A 55 -5.44 9.86 2.55
N GLY A 56 -5.17 8.55 2.43
CA GLY A 56 -3.83 8.01 2.65
C GLY A 56 -2.79 8.63 1.71
N ALA A 57 -3.11 8.71 0.42
CA ALA A 57 -2.24 9.28 -0.60
C ALA A 57 -1.88 10.75 -0.33
N VAL A 58 -2.88 11.57 -0.02
CA VAL A 58 -2.70 13.01 0.16
C VAL A 58 -1.95 13.34 1.45
N PHE A 59 -2.30 12.69 2.57
CA PHE A 59 -1.79 13.10 3.88
C PHE A 59 -0.56 12.32 4.35
N LEU A 60 -0.36 11.09 3.85
CA LEU A 60 0.69 10.17 4.31
C LEU A 60 1.64 9.73 3.18
N GLY A 61 1.41 10.17 1.94
CA GLY A 61 2.15 9.68 0.77
C GLY A 61 3.48 10.37 0.45
N SER A 62 3.77 11.50 1.08
CA SER A 62 4.90 12.35 0.68
C SER A 62 6.26 11.70 0.92
N GLN A 63 6.41 10.92 1.98
CA GLN A 63 7.69 10.33 2.39
C GLN A 63 8.15 9.25 1.42
N VAL A 64 7.26 8.31 1.05
CA VAL A 64 7.58 7.27 0.07
C VAL A 64 7.76 7.88 -1.32
N THR A 65 6.95 8.88 -1.67
CA THR A 65 7.06 9.59 -2.95
C THR A 65 8.43 10.27 -3.10
N ALA A 66 8.95 10.87 -2.03
CA ALA A 66 10.30 11.43 -2.01
C ALA A 66 11.39 10.35 -2.20
N THR A 67 11.21 9.14 -1.68
CA THR A 67 12.15 8.03 -1.94
C THR A 67 12.09 7.58 -3.39
N VAL A 68 10.91 7.48 -4.00
CA VAL A 68 10.78 7.05 -5.41
C VAL A 68 11.31 8.13 -6.37
N SER A 69 11.08 9.42 -6.09
CA SER A 69 11.48 10.51 -6.99
C SER A 69 12.99 10.75 -7.05
N LYS A 70 13.70 10.59 -5.92
CA LYS A 70 15.14 10.96 -5.81
C LYS A 70 16.01 9.97 -5.03
N GLY A 71 15.43 8.88 -4.51
CA GLY A 71 16.15 7.92 -3.68
C GLY A 71 16.88 6.83 -4.47
N ILE A 72 16.44 6.52 -5.68
CA ILE A 72 16.88 5.33 -6.41
C ILE A 72 18.12 5.62 -7.27
N ILE A 73 18.08 6.72 -8.02
CA ILE A 73 19.19 7.19 -8.86
C ILE A 73 19.72 8.51 -8.31
N ASN A 74 21.03 8.73 -8.44
CA ASN A 74 21.69 9.99 -8.09
C ASN A 74 21.59 10.97 -9.27
N PRO A 75 20.76 12.02 -9.17
CA PRO A 75 20.54 12.96 -10.27
C PRO A 75 21.81 13.75 -10.61
N ALA A 76 22.66 14.03 -9.61
CA ALA A 76 23.88 14.82 -9.80
C ALA A 76 24.96 14.11 -10.63
N ALA A 77 24.85 12.79 -10.79
CA ALA A 77 25.76 12.00 -11.60
C ALA A 77 25.39 12.02 -13.10
N ILE A 78 24.22 12.55 -13.47
CA ILE A 78 23.81 12.73 -14.87
C ILE A 78 23.84 14.23 -15.19
N ALA A 79 24.72 14.62 -16.12
CA ALA A 79 24.98 16.03 -16.42
C ALA A 79 23.78 16.76 -17.06
N ASP A 80 22.98 16.07 -17.87
CA ASP A 80 21.80 16.65 -18.53
C ASP A 80 20.49 16.25 -17.79
N PRO A 81 19.82 17.21 -17.13
CA PRO A 81 18.54 16.98 -16.46
C PRO A 81 17.44 16.43 -17.38
N LYS A 82 17.51 16.69 -18.69
CA LYS A 82 16.56 16.16 -19.68
C LYS A 82 16.62 14.64 -19.76
N ILE A 83 17.80 14.05 -19.58
CA ILE A 83 17.97 12.59 -19.59
C ILE A 83 17.20 11.96 -18.42
N ILE A 84 17.29 12.56 -17.23
CA ILE A 84 16.54 12.08 -16.05
C ILE A 84 15.04 12.24 -16.26
N MET A 85 14.61 13.37 -16.81
CA MET A 85 13.20 13.64 -17.11
C MET A 85 12.60 12.60 -18.07
N ILE A 86 13.29 12.33 -19.20
CA ILE A 86 12.87 11.31 -20.16
C ILE A 86 12.92 9.91 -19.52
N GLY A 87 13.93 9.63 -18.70
CA GLY A 87 14.07 8.38 -17.97
C GLY A 87 12.91 8.11 -17.00
N MET A 88 12.57 9.09 -16.17
CA MET A 88 11.44 9.00 -15.24
C MET A 88 10.11 8.82 -15.98
N PHE A 89 9.93 9.53 -17.10
CA PHE A 89 8.74 9.36 -17.94
C PHE A 89 8.67 7.95 -18.56
N SER A 90 9.81 7.44 -19.04
CA SER A 90 9.93 6.08 -19.58
C SER A 90 9.62 5.02 -18.53
N ALA A 91 10.08 5.23 -17.29
CA ALA A 91 9.79 4.34 -16.17
C ALA A 91 8.29 4.31 -15.83
N LEU A 92 7.65 5.48 -15.84
CA LEU A 92 6.23 5.64 -15.59
C LEU A 92 5.38 4.92 -16.65
N LEU A 93 5.74 5.04 -17.93
CA LEU A 93 5.07 4.32 -19.02
C LEU A 93 5.28 2.80 -18.92
N ALA A 94 6.51 2.35 -18.69
CA ALA A 94 6.84 0.93 -18.58
C ALA A 94 6.07 0.26 -17.42
N ALA A 95 6.11 0.87 -16.23
CA ALA A 95 5.38 0.39 -15.07
C ALA A 95 3.85 0.47 -15.29
N GLY A 96 3.36 1.56 -15.87
CA GLY A 96 1.94 1.76 -16.19
C GLY A 96 1.37 0.68 -17.11
N VAL A 97 2.11 0.35 -18.18
CA VAL A 97 1.71 -0.72 -19.12
C VAL A 97 1.74 -2.09 -18.44
N TRP A 98 2.78 -2.40 -17.67
CA TRP A 98 2.87 -3.68 -16.98
C TRP A 98 1.77 -3.88 -15.94
N VAL A 99 1.48 -2.86 -15.13
CA VAL A 99 0.39 -2.89 -14.16
C VAL A 99 -0.96 -3.01 -14.88
N LEU A 100 -1.18 -2.30 -15.99
CA LEU A 100 -2.40 -2.43 -16.79
C LEU A 100 -2.60 -3.86 -17.29
N ILE A 101 -1.58 -4.45 -17.92
CA ILE A 101 -1.63 -5.84 -18.40
C ILE A 101 -1.96 -6.78 -17.24
N SER A 102 -1.35 -6.57 -16.08
CA SER A 102 -1.58 -7.38 -14.88
C SER A 102 -3.01 -7.24 -14.36
N THR A 103 -3.58 -6.03 -14.39
CA THR A 103 -4.99 -5.78 -14.04
C THR A 103 -5.94 -6.50 -15.00
N LEU A 104 -5.67 -6.43 -16.31
CA LEU A 104 -6.50 -7.06 -17.34
C LEU A 104 -6.43 -8.59 -17.29
N THR A 105 -5.28 -9.14 -16.87
CA THR A 105 -5.06 -10.59 -16.72
C THR A 105 -5.33 -11.11 -15.31
N ALA A 106 -5.74 -10.23 -14.38
CA ALA A 106 -5.98 -10.53 -12.97
C ALA A 106 -4.77 -11.21 -12.27
N LEU A 107 -3.55 -10.81 -12.63
CA LEU A 107 -2.31 -11.27 -12.01
C LEU A 107 -1.98 -10.39 -10.79
N PRO A 108 -1.74 -10.98 -9.60
CA PRO A 108 -1.35 -10.23 -8.41
C PRO A 108 0.15 -9.86 -8.47
N VAL A 109 0.46 -8.80 -9.22
CA VAL A 109 1.83 -8.27 -9.32
C VAL A 109 2.07 -7.16 -8.31
N SER A 110 3.34 -6.75 -8.18
CA SER A 110 3.73 -5.62 -7.35
C SER A 110 3.97 -4.39 -8.22
N SER A 111 3.11 -3.39 -8.09
CA SER A 111 3.28 -2.10 -8.77
C SER A 111 4.56 -1.38 -8.32
N THR A 112 4.92 -1.48 -7.05
CA THR A 112 6.18 -0.95 -6.49
C THR A 112 7.42 -1.58 -7.13
N HIS A 113 7.42 -2.90 -7.32
CA HIS A 113 8.51 -3.58 -8.04
C HIS A 113 8.62 -3.09 -9.48
N SER A 114 7.47 -2.85 -10.11
CA SER A 114 7.39 -2.41 -11.50
C SER A 114 8.06 -1.05 -11.66
N ILE A 115 7.70 -0.07 -10.83
CA ILE A 115 8.28 1.27 -10.96
C ILE A 115 9.75 1.33 -10.52
N VAL A 116 10.12 0.67 -9.43
CA VAL A 116 11.51 0.65 -8.96
C VAL A 116 12.42 -0.07 -9.98
N GLY A 117 11.95 -1.20 -10.53
CA GLY A 117 12.65 -1.91 -11.59
C GLY A 117 12.79 -1.08 -12.86
N ALA A 118 11.73 -0.36 -13.26
CA ALA A 118 11.77 0.54 -14.40
C ALA A 118 12.76 1.70 -14.19
N ILE A 119 12.77 2.33 -13.01
CA ILE A 119 13.73 3.40 -12.67
C ILE A 119 15.17 2.88 -12.69
N LEU A 120 15.41 1.69 -12.11
CA LEU A 120 16.71 1.03 -12.18
C LEU A 120 17.14 0.76 -13.62
N GLY A 121 16.23 0.26 -14.45
CA GLY A 121 16.47 -0.07 -15.85
C GLY A 121 17.00 1.13 -16.66
N PHE A 122 16.27 2.24 -16.67
CA PHE A 122 16.75 3.42 -17.40
C PHE A 122 18.00 4.02 -16.74
N GLY A 123 18.09 4.01 -15.41
CA GLY A 123 19.24 4.57 -14.69
C GLY A 123 20.56 3.91 -15.11
N LEU A 124 20.57 2.58 -15.23
CA LEU A 124 21.73 1.82 -15.69
C LEU A 124 22.14 2.16 -17.12
N VAL A 125 21.19 2.44 -18.02
CA VAL A 125 21.47 2.80 -19.42
C VAL A 125 21.86 4.28 -19.56
N ALA A 126 21.30 5.15 -18.72
CA ALA A 126 21.53 6.58 -18.77
C ALA A 126 22.93 6.98 -18.28
N GLY A 127 23.41 6.37 -17.19
CA GLY A 127 24.72 6.73 -16.63
C GLY A 127 25.48 5.60 -15.95
N GLY A 128 25.09 4.34 -16.18
CA GLY A 128 25.81 3.18 -15.67
C GLY A 128 25.51 2.82 -14.21
N PRO A 129 26.21 1.80 -13.67
CA PRO A 129 26.01 1.32 -12.30
C PRO A 129 26.24 2.37 -11.21
N ASP A 130 27.12 3.35 -11.44
CA ASP A 130 27.53 4.34 -10.43
C ASP A 130 26.44 5.39 -10.13
N VAL A 131 25.48 5.55 -11.04
CA VAL A 131 24.32 6.44 -10.83
C VAL A 131 23.34 5.84 -9.83
N VAL A 132 23.33 4.52 -9.64
CA VAL A 132 22.37 3.86 -8.75
C VAL A 132 22.81 4.00 -7.30
N ASN A 133 21.92 4.45 -6.42
CA ASN A 133 22.18 4.42 -4.99
C ASN A 133 22.03 2.99 -4.45
N TRP A 134 23.10 2.21 -4.52
CA TRP A 134 23.09 0.80 -4.12
C TRP A 134 22.70 0.57 -2.66
N LEU A 135 23.08 1.47 -1.75
CA LEU A 135 22.71 1.37 -0.34
C LEU A 135 21.19 1.50 -0.15
N LYS A 136 20.57 2.49 -0.80
CA LYS A 136 19.11 2.65 -0.78
C LYS A 136 18.43 1.50 -1.52
N MET A 137 18.98 1.05 -2.65
CA MET A 137 18.45 -0.08 -3.41
C MET A 137 18.41 -1.37 -2.57
N VAL A 138 19.50 -1.68 -1.86
CA VAL A 138 19.54 -2.83 -0.93
C VAL A 138 18.48 -2.67 0.17
N GLY A 139 18.32 -1.48 0.74
CA GLY A 139 17.25 -1.20 1.70
C GLY A 139 15.84 -1.46 1.15
N ILE A 140 15.59 -1.05 -0.10
CA ILE A 140 14.32 -1.29 -0.80
C ILE A 140 14.10 -2.79 -1.03
N VAL A 141 15.08 -3.51 -1.60
CA VAL A 141 14.98 -4.95 -1.85
C VAL A 141 14.79 -5.74 -0.56
N MET A 142 15.52 -5.39 0.51
CA MET A 142 15.34 -6.00 1.83
C MET A 142 13.93 -5.76 2.37
N SER A 143 13.35 -4.58 2.15
CA SER A 143 11.96 -4.29 2.56
C SER A 143 10.95 -5.18 1.83
N TRP A 144 11.20 -5.54 0.57
CA TRP A 144 10.33 -6.43 -0.22
C TRP A 144 10.36 -7.87 0.27
N ILE A 145 11.51 -8.30 0.79
CA ILE A 145 11.68 -9.62 1.40
C ILE A 145 11.07 -9.62 2.80
N ILE A 146 11.40 -8.63 3.64
CA ILE A 146 10.99 -8.59 5.06
C ILE A 146 9.48 -8.37 5.21
N SER A 147 8.88 -7.49 4.41
CA SER A 147 7.46 -7.10 4.56
C SER A 147 6.46 -8.28 4.55
N PRO A 148 6.48 -9.26 3.62
CA PRO A 148 5.56 -10.40 3.69
C PRO A 148 5.75 -11.25 4.95
N PHE A 149 6.99 -11.46 5.42
CA PHE A 149 7.23 -12.22 6.66
C PHE A 149 6.79 -11.44 7.90
N PHE A 150 7.00 -10.12 7.91
CA PHE A 150 6.55 -9.26 8.99
C PHE A 150 5.02 -9.25 9.08
N ALA A 151 4.33 -9.09 7.95
CA ALA A 151 2.88 -9.17 7.85
C ALA A 151 2.35 -10.56 8.26
N ALA A 152 3.01 -11.63 7.81
CA ALA A 152 2.68 -13.00 8.21
C ALA A 152 2.81 -13.20 9.72
N THR A 153 3.88 -12.68 10.32
CA THR A 153 4.13 -12.79 11.76
C THR A 153 3.07 -12.05 12.56
N ILE A 154 2.75 -10.80 12.20
CA ILE A 154 1.70 -10.04 12.88
C ILE A 154 0.36 -10.76 12.73
N ALA A 155 -0.02 -11.16 11.52
CA ALA A 155 -1.30 -11.81 11.29
C ALA A 155 -1.41 -13.17 12.01
N PHE A 156 -0.32 -13.95 12.05
CA PHE A 156 -0.22 -15.18 12.83
C PHE A 156 -0.43 -14.93 14.32
N LEU A 157 0.24 -13.92 14.88
CA LEU A 157 0.15 -13.59 16.31
C LEU A 157 -1.25 -13.09 16.68
N ILE A 158 -1.83 -12.20 15.88
CA ILE A 158 -3.18 -11.67 16.09
C ILE A 158 -4.21 -12.80 16.00
N PHE A 159 -4.14 -13.64 14.98
CA PHE A 159 -5.10 -14.74 14.84
C PHE A 159 -4.93 -15.81 15.93
N SER A 160 -3.68 -16.14 16.30
CA SER A 160 -3.39 -17.05 17.41
C SER A 160 -3.91 -16.50 18.74
N HIS A 161 -3.78 -15.18 18.94
CA HIS A 161 -4.35 -14.50 20.08
C HIS A 161 -5.88 -14.63 20.07
N ILE A 162 -6.57 -14.27 18.98
CA ILE A 162 -8.03 -14.37 18.85
C ILE A 162 -8.50 -15.81 19.14
N ARG A 163 -7.81 -16.82 18.61
CA ARG A 163 -8.14 -18.23 18.89
C ARG A 163 -8.04 -18.54 20.37
N LYS A 164 -6.91 -18.19 21.00
CA LYS A 164 -6.63 -18.52 22.41
C LYS A 164 -7.50 -17.75 23.40
N THR A 165 -7.78 -16.48 23.14
CA THR A 165 -8.46 -15.60 24.09
C THR A 165 -9.96 -15.49 23.87
N ILE A 166 -10.44 -15.70 22.64
CA ILE A 166 -11.87 -15.63 22.30
C ILE A 166 -12.40 -17.01 21.95
N LEU A 167 -11.94 -17.62 20.84
CA LEU A 167 -12.62 -18.79 20.26
C LEU A 167 -12.53 -20.07 21.09
N PHE A 168 -11.48 -20.24 21.90
CA PHE A 168 -11.28 -21.41 22.77
C PHE A 168 -11.73 -21.21 24.22
N LYS A 169 -12.36 -20.07 24.54
CA LYS A 169 -12.91 -19.82 25.87
C LYS A 169 -14.39 -20.20 25.92
N LYS A 170 -14.82 -20.72 27.07
CA LYS A 170 -16.24 -21.04 27.32
C LYS A 170 -17.12 -19.79 27.17
N ASP A 171 -16.66 -18.65 27.71
CA ASP A 171 -17.33 -17.35 27.58
C ASP A 171 -16.83 -16.53 26.36
N PHE A 172 -16.82 -17.14 25.17
CA PHE A 172 -16.27 -16.51 23.96
C PHE A 172 -16.93 -15.16 23.63
N ILE A 173 -18.23 -14.97 23.94
CA ILE A 173 -18.92 -13.69 23.75
C ILE A 173 -18.36 -12.60 24.66
N HIS A 174 -18.19 -12.90 25.95
CA HIS A 174 -17.66 -11.93 26.90
C HIS A 174 -16.23 -11.54 26.52
N GLN A 175 -15.43 -12.51 26.09
CA GLN A 175 -14.07 -12.24 25.61
C GLN A 175 -14.07 -11.40 24.33
N ALA A 176 -14.97 -11.66 23.38
CA ALA A 176 -15.11 -10.81 22.19
C ALA A 176 -15.46 -9.35 22.56
N LYS A 177 -16.38 -9.14 23.51
CA LYS A 177 -16.73 -7.79 24.01
C LYS A 177 -15.54 -7.07 24.65
N LYS A 178 -14.67 -7.81 25.34
CA LYS A 178 -13.48 -7.26 25.99
C LYS A 178 -12.38 -6.90 24.98
N TRP A 179 -12.09 -7.79 24.04
CA TRP A 179 -10.94 -7.66 23.13
C TRP A 179 -11.21 -6.81 21.90
N ALA A 180 -12.43 -6.82 21.35
CA ALA A 180 -12.77 -6.05 20.16
C ALA A 180 -12.48 -4.54 20.30
N PRO A 181 -12.86 -3.85 21.39
CA PRO A 181 -12.53 -2.43 21.58
C PRO A 181 -11.03 -2.16 21.72
N ILE A 182 -10.29 -3.10 22.32
CA ILE A 182 -8.83 -2.98 22.49
C ILE A 182 -8.15 -2.98 21.11
N TRP A 183 -8.56 -3.91 20.25
CA TRP A 183 -8.03 -3.98 18.89
C TRP A 183 -8.40 -2.75 18.03
N MET A 184 -9.61 -2.21 18.19
CA MET A 184 -9.99 -0.94 17.56
C MET A 184 -9.13 0.22 18.05
N GLY A 185 -8.94 0.35 19.36
CA GLY A 185 -8.06 1.36 19.96
C GLY A 185 -6.63 1.26 19.42
N MET A 186 -6.05 0.06 19.41
CA MET A 186 -4.71 -0.19 18.88
C MET A 186 -4.59 0.18 17.39
N THR A 187 -5.61 -0.12 16.58
CA THR A 187 -5.64 0.29 15.16
C THR A 187 -5.61 1.81 15.03
N VAL A 188 -6.46 2.51 15.79
CA VAL A 188 -6.51 3.97 15.77
C VAL A 188 -5.23 4.58 16.31
N LEU A 189 -4.60 4.01 17.34
CA LEU A 189 -3.30 4.45 17.83
C LEU A 189 -2.26 4.45 16.71
N LEU A 190 -2.14 3.36 15.95
CA LEU A 190 -1.16 3.25 14.86
C LEU A 190 -1.43 4.28 13.74
N ILE A 191 -2.70 4.47 13.37
CA ILE A 191 -3.09 5.47 12.37
C ILE A 191 -2.78 6.88 12.89
N SER A 192 -3.23 7.23 14.10
CA SER A 192 -3.02 8.54 14.70
C SER A 192 -1.53 8.87 14.84
N LEU A 193 -0.71 7.93 15.30
CA LEU A 193 0.74 8.14 15.38
C LEU A 193 1.36 8.39 14.00
N SER A 194 0.85 7.75 12.94
CA SER A 194 1.33 7.97 11.58
C SER A 194 0.97 9.35 11.05
N PHE A 195 -0.24 9.85 11.37
CA PHE A 195 -0.65 11.22 11.06
C PHE A 195 0.07 12.28 11.90
N LEU A 196 0.51 11.96 13.11
CA LEU A 196 1.16 12.92 14.02
C LEU A 196 2.69 12.92 13.90
N TYR A 197 3.28 11.91 13.26
CA TYR A 197 4.72 11.74 13.16
C TYR A 197 5.21 11.95 11.72
N LYS A 198 6.05 12.97 11.51
CA LYS A 198 6.75 13.27 10.23
C LYS A 198 5.88 13.61 9.02
N THR A 199 4.56 13.74 9.17
CA THR A 199 3.64 14.23 8.13
C THR A 199 3.53 15.76 8.17
N PRO A 200 2.98 16.41 7.13
CA PRO A 200 2.69 17.84 7.16
C PRO A 200 1.82 18.24 8.36
N VAL A 201 0.77 17.47 8.64
CA VAL A 201 -0.13 17.70 9.78
C VAL A 201 0.62 17.65 11.12
N GLY A 202 1.51 16.68 11.30
CA GLY A 202 2.34 16.58 12.51
C GLY A 202 3.33 17.73 12.64
N LYS A 203 3.91 18.20 11.52
CA LYS A 203 4.83 19.35 11.48
C LYS A 203 4.11 20.64 11.87
N ASP A 204 2.91 20.88 11.34
CA ASP A 204 2.13 22.10 11.62
C ASP A 204 1.73 22.20 13.11
N LEU A 205 1.48 21.06 13.75
CA LEU A 205 1.16 20.99 15.17
C LEU A 205 2.36 21.23 16.09
N HIS A 206 3.60 21.20 15.56
CA HIS A 206 4.85 21.39 16.32
C HIS A 206 4.97 20.53 17.60
N LEU A 207 4.34 19.35 17.61
CA LEU A 207 4.33 18.49 18.79
C LEU A 207 5.67 17.73 18.92
N PRO A 208 6.28 17.71 20.12
CA PRO A 208 7.41 16.81 20.37
C PRO A 208 6.94 15.35 20.29
N PHE A 209 7.87 14.41 20.08
CA PHE A 209 7.54 12.98 19.95
C PHE A 209 6.65 12.45 21.10
N LEU A 210 6.95 12.85 22.34
CA LEU A 210 6.14 12.53 23.52
C LEU A 210 4.72 13.12 23.46
N GLY A 211 4.57 14.32 22.90
CA GLY A 211 3.28 14.97 22.69
C GLY A 211 2.43 14.24 21.65
N SER A 212 3.04 13.85 20.51
CA SER A 212 2.37 13.02 19.50
C SER A 212 1.95 11.66 20.06
N LEU A 213 2.79 11.07 20.92
CA LEU A 213 2.48 9.81 21.59
C LEU A 213 1.30 9.95 22.55
N ALA A 214 1.32 10.97 23.41
CA ALA A 214 0.25 11.24 24.37
C ALA A 214 -1.09 11.51 23.68
N LEU A 215 -1.09 12.33 22.62
CA LEU A 215 -2.30 12.62 21.85
C LEU A 215 -2.82 11.35 21.13
N GLY A 216 -1.94 10.54 20.55
CA GLY A 216 -2.30 9.26 19.95
C GLY A 216 -2.96 8.31 20.96
N PHE A 217 -2.41 8.19 22.16
CA PHE A 217 -3.01 7.40 23.24
C PHE A 217 -4.34 7.97 23.72
N ALA A 218 -4.49 9.28 23.79
CA ALA A 218 -5.76 9.93 24.16
C ALA A 218 -6.86 9.62 23.13
N ILE A 219 -6.59 9.79 21.84
CA ILE A 219 -7.53 9.46 20.74
C ILE A 219 -7.89 7.97 20.78
N SER A 220 -6.89 7.09 20.91
CA SER A 220 -7.09 5.65 21.06
C SER A 220 -7.95 5.30 22.29
N GLY A 221 -7.74 5.98 23.43
CA GLY A 221 -8.51 5.79 24.65
C GLY A 221 -9.99 6.15 24.48
N VAL A 222 -10.27 7.25 23.77
CA VAL A 222 -11.65 7.65 23.43
C VAL A 222 -12.31 6.61 22.53
N VAL A 223 -11.64 6.15 21.47
CA VAL A 223 -12.18 5.12 20.57
C VAL A 223 -12.39 3.79 21.29
N TRP A 224 -11.46 3.40 22.16
CA TRP A 224 -11.60 2.22 23.00
C TRP A 224 -12.84 2.32 23.90
N PHE A 225 -13.05 3.47 24.55
CA PHE A 225 -14.19 3.69 25.43
C PHE A 225 -15.53 3.64 24.67
N ILE A 226 -15.63 4.35 23.55
CA ILE A 226 -16.82 4.33 22.67
C ILE A 226 -17.05 2.93 22.13
N GLY A 227 -15.98 2.25 21.68
CA GLY A 227 -16.03 0.88 21.18
C GLY A 227 -16.53 -0.09 22.23
N ARG A 228 -16.14 0.07 23.50
CA ARG A 228 -16.64 -0.74 24.62
C ARG A 228 -18.13 -0.57 24.83
N ILE A 229 -18.64 0.67 24.79
CA ILE A 229 -20.07 0.96 24.91
C ILE A 229 -20.84 0.34 23.74
N ALA A 230 -20.34 0.50 22.51
CA ALA A 230 -20.95 -0.06 21.31
C ALA A 230 -21.01 -1.60 21.36
N MET A 231 -19.91 -2.26 21.74
CA MET A 231 -19.85 -3.73 21.85
C MET A 231 -20.78 -4.28 22.94
N ASN A 232 -21.00 -3.54 24.02
CA ASN A 232 -21.98 -3.93 25.04
C ASN A 232 -23.42 -3.95 24.51
N LYS A 233 -23.75 -3.11 23.52
CA LYS A 233 -25.06 -3.06 22.86
C LYS A 233 -25.23 -4.05 21.70
N MET A 234 -24.14 -4.64 21.19
CA MET A 234 -24.11 -5.24 19.84
C MET A 234 -23.91 -6.77 19.79
N VAL A 235 -24.09 -7.51 20.88
CA VAL A 235 -23.93 -8.98 20.84
C VAL A 235 -25.20 -9.67 21.33
N GLY A 236 -25.66 -10.64 20.53
CA GLY A 236 -26.88 -11.40 20.71
C GLY A 236 -26.71 -12.54 21.69
N ASP A 237 -27.75 -13.38 21.73
CA ASP A 237 -27.94 -14.46 22.69
C ASP A 237 -26.72 -15.40 22.77
N PRO A 238 -26.21 -15.75 23.97
CA PRO A 238 -25.21 -16.80 24.17
C PRO A 238 -25.44 -18.11 23.40
N GLU A 239 -26.68 -18.41 23.05
CA GLU A 239 -27.06 -19.59 22.26
C GLU A 239 -26.53 -19.56 20.81
N GLU A 240 -26.23 -18.38 20.23
CA GLU A 240 -25.73 -18.24 18.84
C GLU A 240 -24.27 -18.74 18.65
N GLY A 241 -23.55 -19.11 19.71
CA GLY A 241 -22.25 -19.79 19.57
C GLY A 241 -21.18 -18.98 18.81
N ALA A 242 -20.38 -19.68 17.99
CA ALA A 242 -19.31 -19.08 17.20
C ALA A 242 -19.81 -18.06 16.14
N GLU A 243 -21.08 -18.15 15.73
CA GLU A 243 -21.66 -17.22 14.74
C GLU A 243 -21.82 -15.81 15.30
N ALA A 244 -22.13 -15.67 16.60
CA ALA A 244 -22.18 -14.37 17.26
C ALA A 244 -20.83 -13.65 17.21
N VAL A 245 -19.72 -14.37 17.42
CA VAL A 245 -18.37 -13.83 17.34
C VAL A 245 -18.05 -13.38 15.92
N GLU A 246 -18.35 -14.22 14.93
CA GLU A 246 -18.15 -13.87 13.52
C GLU A 246 -18.99 -12.66 13.10
N ARG A 247 -20.22 -12.49 13.62
CA ARG A 247 -21.05 -11.30 13.38
C ARG A 247 -20.43 -10.03 13.98
N THR A 248 -19.81 -10.11 15.15
CA THR A 248 -19.05 -8.99 15.74
C THR A 248 -17.82 -8.67 14.89
N PHE A 249 -17.02 -9.68 14.56
CA PHE A 249 -15.82 -9.51 13.75
C PHE A 249 -16.11 -9.04 12.34
N ARG A 250 -17.29 -9.34 11.78
CA ARG A 250 -17.74 -8.77 10.50
C ARG A 250 -17.70 -7.25 10.50
N LYS A 251 -18.08 -6.60 11.59
CA LYS A 251 -18.05 -5.13 11.72
C LYS A 251 -16.64 -4.60 11.97
N LEU A 252 -15.86 -5.31 12.80
CA LEU A 252 -14.46 -4.95 13.07
C LEU A 252 -13.61 -5.06 11.82
N GLN A 253 -13.86 -6.08 10.99
CA GLN A 253 -13.16 -6.31 9.75
C GLN A 253 -13.35 -5.14 8.79
N VAL A 254 -14.54 -4.55 8.69
CA VAL A 254 -14.73 -3.33 7.89
C VAL A 254 -13.77 -2.22 8.34
N GLY A 255 -13.62 -2.05 9.66
CA GLY A 255 -12.65 -1.11 10.23
C GLY A 255 -11.20 -1.43 9.88
N THR A 256 -10.79 -2.70 9.86
CA THR A 256 -9.44 -3.07 9.43
C THR A 256 -9.25 -2.99 7.93
N SER A 257 -10.27 -3.25 7.11
CA SER A 257 -10.20 -3.04 5.66
C SER A 257 -10.05 -1.55 5.33
N CYS A 258 -10.71 -0.67 6.10
CA CYS A 258 -10.46 0.77 6.07
C CYS A 258 -9.00 1.11 6.39
N TYR A 259 -8.43 0.45 7.41
CA TYR A 259 -7.03 0.63 7.78
C TYR A 259 -6.07 0.20 6.65
N VAL A 260 -6.32 -0.94 6.00
CA VAL A 260 -5.54 -1.36 4.83
C VAL A 260 -5.64 -0.33 3.71
N ALA A 261 -6.85 0.11 3.34
CA ALA A 261 -7.04 1.08 2.25
C ALA A 261 -6.30 2.42 2.51
N LEU A 262 -6.30 2.90 3.75
CA LEU A 262 -5.54 4.10 4.13
C LEU A 262 -4.02 3.87 3.99
N SER A 263 -3.51 2.77 4.56
CA SER A 263 -2.07 2.44 4.49
C SER A 263 -1.60 2.22 3.05
N GLN A 264 -2.47 1.63 2.22
CA GLN A 264 -2.23 1.36 0.82
C GLN A 264 -2.11 2.67 0.04
N GLY A 265 -3.06 3.60 0.19
CA GLY A 265 -2.97 4.92 -0.45
C GLY A 265 -1.69 5.67 -0.08
N ALA A 266 -1.28 5.59 1.19
CA ALA A 266 -0.05 6.20 1.69
C ALA A 266 1.23 5.65 1.02
N ASN A 267 1.27 4.35 0.73
CA ASN A 267 2.44 3.74 0.09
C ASN A 267 2.39 3.86 -1.44
N ASP A 268 1.26 3.51 -2.04
CA ASP A 268 1.18 3.20 -3.47
C ASP A 268 1.10 4.46 -4.34
N VAL A 269 0.66 5.61 -3.81
CA VAL A 269 0.68 6.89 -4.56
C VAL A 269 2.08 7.25 -5.06
N ALA A 270 3.12 6.86 -4.32
CA ALA A 270 4.50 7.10 -4.68
C ALA A 270 4.89 6.44 -6.01
N ASN A 271 4.24 5.34 -6.39
CA ASN A 271 4.54 4.61 -7.62
C ASN A 271 4.13 5.39 -8.87
N ALA A 272 3.12 6.24 -8.75
CA ALA A 272 2.69 7.14 -9.83
C ALA A 272 3.34 8.52 -9.69
N ILE A 273 3.33 9.09 -8.48
CA ILE A 273 3.70 10.48 -8.25
C ILE A 273 5.19 10.67 -8.05
N GLY A 274 5.96 9.64 -7.68
CA GLY A 274 7.41 9.73 -7.56
C GLY A 274 8.08 10.20 -8.87
N PRO A 275 7.85 9.50 -10.00
CA PRO A 275 8.35 9.92 -11.30
C PRO A 275 7.81 11.29 -11.75
N VAL A 276 6.52 11.56 -11.53
CA VAL A 276 5.90 12.85 -11.90
C VAL A 276 6.50 14.00 -11.11
N ALA A 277 6.75 13.81 -9.81
CA ALA A 277 7.39 14.80 -8.96
C ALA A 277 8.83 15.07 -9.40
N ALA A 278 9.58 14.04 -9.78
CA ALA A 278 10.93 14.22 -10.34
C ALA A 278 10.89 15.06 -11.64
N ILE A 279 9.95 14.77 -12.55
CA ILE A 279 9.76 15.51 -13.80
C ILE A 279 9.33 16.96 -13.52
N TYR A 280 8.38 17.17 -12.62
CA TYR A 280 7.91 18.50 -12.21
C TYR A 280 9.05 19.36 -11.68
N LEU A 281 9.86 18.81 -10.77
CA LEU A 281 10.99 19.52 -10.18
C LEU A 281 12.04 19.89 -11.23
N ILE A 282 12.34 18.98 -12.16
CA ILE A 282 13.25 19.27 -13.27
C ILE A 282 12.66 20.32 -14.23
N SER A 283 11.35 20.29 -14.49
CA SER A 283 10.72 21.28 -15.38
C SER A 283 10.69 22.69 -14.80
N LYS A 284 10.66 22.83 -13.46
CA LYS A 284 10.57 24.11 -12.77
C LYS A 284 11.93 24.70 -12.40
N GLU A 285 12.79 23.87 -11.83
CA GLU A 285 14.07 24.31 -11.26
C GLU A 285 15.25 24.02 -12.20
N HIS A 286 15.02 23.34 -13.32
CA HIS A 286 16.05 22.80 -14.23
C HIS A 286 17.09 21.88 -13.55
N VAL A 287 16.92 21.57 -12.26
CA VAL A 287 17.78 20.70 -11.45
C VAL A 287 16.91 19.95 -10.45
N LEU A 288 17.22 18.67 -10.22
CA LEU A 288 16.54 17.88 -9.19
C LEU A 288 17.25 18.06 -7.83
N LEU A 289 16.81 19.06 -7.05
CA LEU A 289 17.37 19.36 -5.73
C LEU A 289 17.12 18.22 -4.73
N ALA A 290 18.15 17.87 -3.94
CA ALA A 290 18.09 16.78 -2.96
C ALA A 290 17.01 16.99 -1.87
N ASN A 291 16.67 18.24 -1.55
CA ASN A 291 15.73 18.60 -0.48
C ASN A 291 14.37 19.11 -0.98
N ALA A 292 14.07 19.00 -2.28
CA ALA A 292 12.76 19.42 -2.77
C ALA A 292 11.64 18.55 -2.18
N ASP A 293 10.62 19.21 -1.65
CA ASP A 293 9.39 18.59 -1.17
C ASP A 293 8.46 18.24 -2.35
N VAL A 294 7.65 17.20 -2.17
CA VAL A 294 6.67 16.78 -3.16
C VAL A 294 5.46 17.73 -3.06
N PRO A 295 5.06 18.42 -4.15
CA PRO A 295 3.88 19.28 -4.15
C PRO A 295 2.61 18.51 -3.80
N LEU A 296 1.75 19.12 -2.97
CA LEU A 296 0.51 18.51 -2.51
C LEU A 296 -0.46 18.25 -3.68
N GLU A 297 -0.44 19.11 -4.69
CA GLU A 297 -1.28 19.02 -5.89
C GLU A 297 -1.04 17.72 -6.66
N LEU A 298 0.22 17.27 -6.72
CA LEU A 298 0.58 16.01 -7.37
C LEU A 298 0.07 14.81 -6.57
N LEU A 299 0.13 14.86 -5.23
CA LEU A 299 -0.43 13.82 -4.37
C LEU A 299 -1.96 13.77 -4.46
N VAL A 300 -2.63 14.93 -4.56
CA VAL A 300 -4.08 15.03 -4.82
C VAL A 300 -4.43 14.40 -6.16
N MET A 301 -3.67 14.71 -7.23
CA MET A 301 -3.87 14.09 -8.54
C MET A 301 -3.70 12.56 -8.47
N GLY A 302 -2.67 12.07 -7.79
CA GLY A 302 -2.43 10.63 -7.61
C GLY A 302 -3.55 9.96 -6.81
N GLY A 303 -3.98 10.57 -5.71
CA GLY A 303 -5.11 10.09 -4.92
C GLY A 303 -6.41 10.02 -5.72
N LEU A 304 -6.71 11.04 -6.54
CA LEU A 304 -7.88 11.07 -7.41
C LEU A 304 -7.80 9.96 -8.47
N GLY A 305 -6.64 9.78 -9.10
CA GLY A 305 -6.40 8.68 -10.05
C GLY A 305 -6.71 7.32 -9.41
N ILE A 306 -6.14 7.05 -8.23
CA ILE A 306 -6.41 5.82 -7.48
C ILE A 306 -7.91 5.66 -7.18
N ALA A 307 -8.58 6.69 -6.66
CA ALA A 307 -10.00 6.62 -6.32
C ALA A 307 -10.89 6.37 -7.54
N ILE A 308 -10.58 6.97 -8.69
CA ILE A 308 -11.30 6.76 -9.95
C ILE A 308 -11.03 5.35 -10.49
N GLY A 309 -9.79 4.86 -10.42
CA GLY A 309 -9.42 3.48 -10.77
C GLY A 309 -10.19 2.43 -9.99
N ILE A 310 -10.27 2.61 -8.68
CA ILE A 310 -11.08 1.79 -7.77
C ILE A 310 -12.54 1.79 -8.22
N SER A 311 -13.08 2.96 -8.55
CA SER A 311 -14.49 3.14 -8.89
C SER A 311 -14.87 2.49 -10.22
N LEU A 312 -14.03 2.61 -11.25
CA LEU A 312 -14.36 2.14 -12.59
C LEU A 312 -13.98 0.67 -12.83
N LEU A 313 -12.82 0.21 -12.35
CA LEU A 313 -12.31 -1.13 -12.67
C LEU A 313 -12.06 -2.02 -11.45
N GLY A 314 -11.98 -1.45 -10.25
CA GLY A 314 -11.66 -2.19 -9.02
C GLY A 314 -12.58 -3.38 -8.73
N HIS A 315 -13.86 -3.30 -9.12
CA HIS A 315 -14.84 -4.37 -8.94
C HIS A 315 -14.45 -5.69 -9.65
N LYS A 316 -13.66 -5.63 -10.74
CA LYS A 316 -13.23 -6.83 -11.48
C LYS A 316 -12.21 -7.67 -10.71
N VAL A 317 -11.33 -7.02 -9.94
CA VAL A 317 -10.21 -7.70 -9.26
C VAL A 317 -10.59 -8.18 -7.86
N MET A 318 -11.43 -7.42 -7.14
CA MET A 318 -11.85 -7.74 -5.76
C MET A 318 -12.43 -9.15 -5.58
N GLY A 319 -13.07 -9.70 -6.62
CA GLY A 319 -13.67 -11.04 -6.56
C GLY A 319 -12.70 -12.22 -6.60
N THR A 320 -11.38 -12.00 -6.77
CA THR A 320 -10.47 -13.08 -7.24
C THR A 320 -9.27 -13.44 -6.37
N VAL A 321 -8.84 -12.59 -5.41
CA VAL A 321 -7.50 -12.69 -4.80
C VAL A 321 -7.49 -13.40 -3.43
N GLY A 322 -8.52 -13.25 -2.58
CA GLY A 322 -8.49 -13.76 -1.20
C GLY A 322 -8.84 -15.26 -1.03
N SER A 323 -9.86 -15.75 -1.73
CA SER A 323 -10.39 -17.11 -1.55
C SER A 323 -9.49 -18.21 -2.12
N LYS A 324 -8.53 -17.86 -2.99
CA LYS A 324 -7.65 -18.84 -3.68
C LYS A 324 -6.49 -19.33 -2.82
N ILE A 325 -6.11 -18.60 -1.76
CA ILE A 325 -4.94 -18.93 -0.92
C ILE A 325 -5.35 -19.66 0.36
N THR A 326 -6.36 -19.16 1.07
CA THR A 326 -6.93 -19.80 2.27
C THR A 326 -8.39 -19.39 2.48
N VAL A 327 -9.12 -20.16 3.31
CA VAL A 327 -10.53 -19.86 3.65
C VAL A 327 -10.59 -18.66 4.60
N LEU A 328 -11.20 -17.56 4.18
CA LEU A 328 -11.36 -16.33 4.95
C LEU A 328 -12.73 -16.28 5.66
N THR A 329 -12.70 -16.34 7.00
CA THR A 329 -13.83 -15.92 7.87
C THR A 329 -13.55 -14.50 8.39
N ASN A 330 -14.49 -13.84 9.07
CA ASN A 330 -14.30 -12.44 9.47
C ASN A 330 -13.19 -12.28 10.52
N THR A 331 -13.07 -13.21 11.47
CA THR A 331 -11.97 -13.24 12.44
C THR A 331 -10.60 -13.36 11.76
N ARG A 332 -10.53 -14.14 10.68
CA ARG A 332 -9.33 -14.32 9.86
C ARG A 332 -9.03 -13.08 9.03
N GLY A 333 -10.05 -12.55 8.35
CA GLY A 333 -9.95 -11.33 7.55
C GLY A 333 -9.48 -10.14 8.39
N PHE A 334 -10.01 -9.98 9.60
CA PHE A 334 -9.53 -9.00 10.57
C PHE A 334 -8.02 -9.13 10.83
N ALA A 335 -7.53 -10.34 11.11
CA ALA A 335 -6.11 -10.57 11.40
C ALA A 335 -5.21 -10.35 10.17
N VAL A 336 -5.68 -10.74 8.98
CA VAL A 336 -4.99 -10.50 7.70
C VAL A 336 -4.87 -9.00 7.46
N ASP A 337 -5.99 -8.28 7.49
CA ASP A 337 -6.05 -6.84 7.24
C ASP A 337 -5.16 -6.08 8.24
N PHE A 338 -5.24 -6.42 9.53
CA PHE A 338 -4.42 -5.80 10.56
C PHE A 338 -2.91 -6.02 10.29
N GLY A 339 -2.50 -7.26 10.00
CA GLY A 339 -1.09 -7.57 9.72
C GLY A 339 -0.56 -6.88 8.46
N ALA A 340 -1.35 -6.86 7.39
CA ALA A 340 -0.99 -6.20 6.15
C ALA A 340 -0.89 -4.68 6.34
N ALA A 341 -1.92 -4.04 6.91
CA ALA A 341 -1.97 -2.59 7.09
C ALA A 341 -0.89 -2.07 8.03
N SER A 342 -0.62 -2.77 9.14
CA SER A 342 0.46 -2.38 10.06
C SER A 342 1.83 -2.47 9.41
N THR A 343 2.06 -3.47 8.57
CA THR A 343 3.31 -3.62 7.82
C THR A 343 3.49 -2.48 6.81
N VAL A 344 2.47 -2.24 5.98
CA VAL A 344 2.51 -1.21 4.93
C VAL A 344 2.66 0.17 5.56
N LEU A 345 1.85 0.51 6.56
CA LEU A 345 1.91 1.81 7.21
C LEU A 345 3.26 2.06 7.91
N ALA A 346 3.82 1.05 8.58
CA ALA A 346 5.14 1.17 9.20
C ALA A 346 6.23 1.44 8.14
N ALA A 347 6.19 0.75 7.01
CA ALA A 347 7.10 1.00 5.90
C ALA A 347 6.91 2.41 5.29
N SER A 348 5.66 2.86 5.10
CA SER A 348 5.36 4.22 4.62
C SER A 348 5.96 5.29 5.52
N ASN A 349 5.84 5.14 6.84
CA ASN A 349 6.41 6.08 7.82
C ASN A 349 7.94 6.09 7.81
N LEU A 350 8.57 4.99 7.39
CA LEU A 350 10.02 4.91 7.16
C LEU A 350 10.43 5.41 5.78
N GLY A 351 9.46 5.79 4.92
CA GLY A 351 9.70 6.19 3.53
C GLY A 351 10.17 5.03 2.65
N LEU A 352 9.92 3.79 3.04
CA LEU A 352 10.34 2.60 2.31
C LEU A 352 9.24 2.17 1.33
N PRO A 353 9.48 2.18 0.02
CA PRO A 353 8.52 1.71 -0.96
C PRO A 353 8.39 0.18 -0.87
N VAL A 354 7.30 -0.29 -0.27
CA VAL A 354 6.97 -1.72 -0.14
C VAL A 354 5.84 -2.13 -1.09
N SER A 355 5.58 -3.43 -1.18
CA SER A 355 4.44 -3.96 -1.93
C SER A 355 3.27 -4.28 -1.00
N SER A 356 2.14 -3.59 -1.18
CA SER A 356 0.90 -3.89 -0.46
C SER A 356 0.40 -5.31 -0.76
N THR A 357 0.58 -5.78 -2.01
CA THR A 357 0.28 -7.16 -2.44
C THR A 357 1.11 -8.20 -1.66
N HIS A 358 2.40 -7.96 -1.45
CA HIS A 358 3.24 -8.87 -0.67
C HIS A 358 2.81 -8.94 0.80
N ALA A 359 2.54 -7.77 1.41
CA ALA A 359 2.09 -7.71 2.79
C ALA A 359 0.75 -8.44 2.97
N ALA A 360 -0.20 -8.26 2.05
CA ALA A 360 -1.48 -8.97 2.05
C ALA A 360 -1.30 -10.49 1.91
N VAL A 361 -0.53 -10.96 0.92
CA VAL A 361 -0.25 -12.39 0.73
C VAL A 361 0.47 -12.99 1.93
N GLY A 362 1.46 -12.29 2.48
CA GLY A 362 2.18 -12.68 3.69
C GLY A 362 1.24 -12.84 4.88
N ALA A 363 0.38 -11.85 5.14
CA ALA A 363 -0.61 -11.91 6.21
C ALA A 363 -1.60 -13.08 6.04
N VAL A 364 -2.07 -13.35 4.81
CA VAL A 364 -2.91 -14.51 4.50
C VAL A 364 -2.20 -15.83 4.81
N VAL A 365 -0.91 -15.96 4.43
CA VAL A 365 -0.09 -17.13 4.76
C VAL A 365 0.07 -17.26 6.28
N GLY A 366 0.31 -16.17 7.00
CA GLY A 366 0.44 -16.17 8.46
C GLY A 366 -0.81 -16.70 9.17
N VAL A 367 -2.01 -16.26 8.76
CA VAL A 367 -3.28 -16.79 9.28
C VAL A 367 -3.49 -18.25 8.89
N GLY A 368 -3.09 -18.64 7.69
CA GLY A 368 -3.10 -20.04 7.24
C GLY A 368 -2.21 -20.93 8.11
N LEU A 369 -0.96 -20.54 8.34
CA LEU A 369 0.00 -21.27 9.17
C LEU A 369 -0.46 -21.41 10.62
N ALA A 370 -1.16 -20.42 11.16
CA ALA A 370 -1.78 -20.52 12.49
C ALA A 370 -2.83 -21.64 12.58
N ARG A 371 -3.36 -22.15 11.46
CA ARG A 371 -4.25 -23.33 11.40
C ARG A 371 -3.51 -24.64 11.11
N GLY A 372 -2.22 -24.58 10.79
CA GLY A 372 -1.40 -25.71 10.37
C GLY A 372 -0.94 -25.59 8.92
N PHE A 373 0.18 -26.24 8.60
CA PHE A 373 0.83 -26.16 7.29
C PHE A 373 -0.08 -26.58 6.11
N SER A 374 -0.98 -27.54 6.31
CA SER A 374 -1.92 -28.00 5.28
C SER A 374 -2.99 -26.98 4.89
N ALA A 375 -3.16 -25.90 5.67
CA ALA A 375 -4.13 -24.84 5.38
C ALA A 375 -3.62 -23.79 4.37
N VAL A 376 -2.37 -23.92 3.90
CA VAL A 376 -1.75 -23.02 2.93
C VAL A 376 -1.46 -23.76 1.63
N ASN A 377 -1.91 -23.19 0.50
CA ASN A 377 -1.58 -23.73 -0.82
C ASN A 377 -0.22 -23.20 -1.32
N PHE A 378 0.85 -23.92 -0.98
CA PHE A 378 2.23 -23.54 -1.35
C PHE A 378 2.49 -23.54 -2.86
N LYS A 379 1.72 -24.32 -3.66
CA LYS A 379 1.85 -24.30 -5.13
C LYS A 379 1.39 -22.97 -5.71
N ILE A 380 0.30 -22.40 -5.19
CA ILE A 380 -0.19 -21.07 -5.59
C ILE A 380 0.79 -20.00 -5.09
N LEU A 381 1.26 -20.11 -3.85
CA LEU A 381 2.24 -19.18 -3.28
C LEU A 381 3.52 -19.12 -4.12
N GLY A 382 4.07 -20.26 -4.54
CA GLY A 382 5.26 -20.31 -5.39
C GLY A 382 5.08 -19.63 -6.75
N ARG A 383 3.89 -19.76 -7.37
CA ARG A 383 3.56 -19.04 -8.61
C ARG A 383 3.51 -17.53 -8.42
N ILE A 384 2.94 -17.08 -7.30
CA ILE A 384 2.87 -15.64 -6.97
C ILE A 384 4.29 -15.09 -6.79
N VAL A 385 5.14 -15.77 -6.02
CA VAL A 385 6.55 -15.36 -5.82
C VAL A 385 7.31 -15.29 -7.14
N LEU A 386 7.08 -16.24 -8.06
CA LEU A 386 7.68 -16.21 -9.40
C LEU A 386 7.29 -14.93 -10.16
N TYR A 387 6.01 -14.52 -10.15
CA TYR A 387 5.58 -13.28 -10.79
C TYR A 387 6.23 -12.05 -10.17
N TRP A 388 6.45 -12.04 -8.85
CA TRP A 388 7.11 -10.93 -8.16
C TRP A 388 8.56 -10.76 -8.59
N VAL A 389 9.29 -11.88 -8.74
CA VAL A 389 10.68 -11.89 -9.21
C VAL A 389 10.76 -11.47 -10.69
N LEU A 390 9.85 -11.95 -11.54
CA LEU A 390 9.83 -11.62 -12.96
C LEU A 390 9.40 -10.17 -13.26
N THR A 391 8.61 -9.55 -12.36
CA THR A 391 8.11 -8.19 -12.56
C THR A 391 9.24 -7.17 -12.68
N VAL A 392 10.28 -7.26 -11.85
CA VAL A 392 11.41 -6.31 -11.84
C VAL A 392 12.18 -6.30 -13.18
N PRO A 393 12.69 -7.43 -13.70
CA PRO A 393 13.41 -7.44 -14.97
C PRO A 393 12.50 -7.09 -16.16
N ILE A 394 11.24 -7.50 -16.17
CA ILE A 394 10.31 -7.14 -17.26
C ILE A 394 10.10 -5.62 -17.30
N ALA A 395 9.85 -5.00 -16.15
CA ALA A 395 9.66 -3.55 -16.09
C ALA A 395 10.95 -2.79 -16.42
N ALA A 396 12.11 -3.26 -15.94
CA ALA A 396 13.41 -2.70 -16.27
C ALA A 396 13.69 -2.73 -17.78
N LEU A 397 13.54 -3.88 -18.42
CA LEU A 397 13.77 -4.04 -19.86
C LEU A 397 12.80 -3.20 -20.70
N THR A 398 11.53 -3.16 -20.31
CA THR A 398 10.54 -2.32 -20.99
C THR A 398 10.90 -0.84 -20.86
N SER A 399 11.34 -0.41 -19.68
CA SER A 399 11.79 0.96 -19.45
C SER A 399 13.02 1.31 -20.27
N ILE A 400 14.00 0.40 -20.39
CA ILE A 400 15.18 0.58 -21.23
C ILE A 400 14.78 0.82 -22.68
N VAL A 401 13.90 -0.01 -23.24
CA VAL A 401 13.46 0.13 -24.64
C VAL A 401 12.75 1.47 -24.87
N ILE A 402 11.80 1.83 -24.00
CA ILE A 402 11.07 3.10 -24.11
C ILE A 402 12.03 4.29 -23.96
N PHE A 403 12.95 4.22 -23.00
CA PHE A 403 13.94 5.26 -22.77
C PHE A 403 14.88 5.45 -23.96
N SER A 404 15.41 4.37 -24.54
CA SER A 404 16.28 4.46 -25.72
C SER A 404 15.56 5.08 -26.92
N LEU A 405 14.29 4.74 -27.14
CA LEU A 405 13.49 5.32 -28.22
C LEU A 405 13.19 6.81 -28.00
N LEU A 406 12.79 7.18 -26.77
CA LEU A 406 12.50 8.57 -26.44
C LEU A 406 13.76 9.42 -26.42
N ARG A 407 14.88 8.89 -25.94
CA ARG A 407 16.18 9.57 -26.02
C ARG A 407 16.49 9.88 -27.47
N TRP A 408 16.52 8.87 -28.35
CA TRP A 408 16.80 9.04 -29.78
C TRP A 408 15.88 10.07 -30.48
N ALA A 409 14.61 10.14 -30.07
CA ALA A 409 13.66 11.05 -30.70
C ALA A 409 13.76 12.52 -30.23
N PHE A 410 14.26 12.78 -29.02
CA PHE A 410 14.20 14.10 -28.38
C PHE A 410 15.55 14.69 -27.95
N ILE A 411 16.61 13.88 -27.91
CA ILE A 411 18.00 14.24 -27.56
C ILE A 411 18.95 13.56 -28.55
#